data_AF-A0A7V9BJP9-F1
#
_entry.id   AF-A0A7V9BJP9-F1
#
_cell.length_a   1.000
_cell.length_b   1.000
_cell.length_c   1.000
_cell.angle_alpha   90.00
_cell.angle_beta   90.00
_cell.angle_gamma   90.00
#
_symmetry.space_group_name_H-M   'P 1'
#
loop_
_entity.id
_entity.type
_entity.pdbx_description
1 polymer ?
#
loop_
_entity_poly.entity_id
_entity_poly.type
_entity_poly.pdbx_seq_one_letter_code
_entity_poly.pdbx_strand_id
1 'polypeptide(L)'
;MKRICSAAVVALFLASVIASAQSGATPPSTRHPATPVGVKAFLEDANRELLELLNASSRAGWTQSTYITPDTEIMAAQANEALVHAQTEYAKAAVRYDRVQVSPEQRRQLYLLKNSLTMSAPPDPKEAEELTRLVASMESVYGSGKYCPPGMTAVPAGAAPPGKDCLDIEKVSEILAENRDPKRLREVWEGWHTISVPMKKDYVRFAELSNKGAEVLGFKDTGAMWRDKYDMPADAFAKDLDRLWEQLRPLYLSLHTYTRTRLREKYGNAVPENGPLPAHLLGNLWQQDWSNIYDLVAPAGEKQAFSLTENLKAKKTEPLEMVRIGERFFSSLGFAPLPKTFWERSMFVKPRDREVVCHPSAWDVDSADDLRIKMCIDATAEDFSTIHHELGHNYYQRAYNTLPTISRDSANDGFHEALGDVLALSVTPEYLVQIGLLDRVPEASADTGLLLRGALERLAFLPFGLLVDQWRWQVFSGQIAPAGYNQAWWDLKLKYQGVAPPSSRGEEFFDAGAKYHVPANTPYTRYFLAQILQFQFHRALAKTSGCTTPLHRCSIYGNKEAGKRMQAMMELGASRPWPDALEALTGQRQMDASAMAEYFEPLKKWLDEQNRGKKTGW
;
A
#
# COMPACT_ATOMS: atom_id res chain seq x y z
N MET A 1 21.66 81.30 -21.27
CA MET A 1 22.81 81.51 -20.36
C MET A 1 22.58 80.74 -19.06
N LYS A 2 23.55 79.90 -18.70
CA LYS A 2 24.01 79.48 -17.35
C LYS A 2 22.99 79.06 -16.25
N ARG A 3 22.89 77.73 -16.03
CA ARG A 3 23.45 76.90 -14.91
C ARG A 3 23.15 77.20 -13.41
N ILE A 4 22.90 76.08 -12.68
CA ILE A 4 23.29 75.67 -11.28
C ILE A 4 22.28 76.08 -10.16
N CYS A 5 21.84 75.28 -9.15
CA CYS A 5 22.18 73.95 -8.59
C CYS A 5 21.06 73.41 -7.64
N SER A 6 20.85 72.08 -7.66
CA SER A 6 20.84 71.11 -6.53
C SER A 6 19.88 71.20 -5.32
N ALA A 7 19.12 70.12 -5.09
CA ALA A 7 19.46 69.07 -4.11
C ALA A 7 18.36 67.98 -4.06
N ALA A 8 18.74 66.73 -4.31
CA ALA A 8 17.92 65.53 -4.18
C ALA A 8 18.17 64.89 -2.80
N VAL A 9 17.11 64.48 -2.12
CA VAL A 9 17.18 63.68 -0.89
C VAL A 9 17.13 62.20 -1.28
N VAL A 10 18.27 61.52 -1.12
CA VAL A 10 18.41 60.06 -1.21
C VAL A 10 18.17 59.49 0.18
N ALA A 11 17.08 58.75 0.37
CA ALA A 11 16.87 57.90 1.53
C ALA A 11 17.53 56.53 1.27
N LEU A 12 18.64 56.26 1.96
CA LEU A 12 19.24 54.93 2.04
C LEU A 12 18.32 54.01 2.83
N PHE A 13 17.67 53.05 2.16
CA PHE A 13 17.23 51.82 2.79
C PHE A 13 18.43 50.86 2.80
N LEU A 14 19.01 50.66 3.98
CA LEU A 14 19.92 49.55 4.23
C LEU A 14 19.15 48.24 4.00
N ALA A 15 19.54 47.52 2.96
CA ALA A 15 19.20 46.11 2.81
C ALA A 15 19.93 45.32 3.91
N SER A 16 19.25 45.10 5.03
CA SER A 16 19.63 44.06 5.97
C SER A 16 19.34 42.71 5.32
N VAL A 17 20.39 42.13 4.74
CA VAL A 17 20.44 40.70 4.43
C VAL A 17 20.23 39.96 5.74
N ILE A 18 19.03 39.45 5.98
CA ILE A 18 18.81 38.41 6.97
C ILE A 18 19.42 37.16 6.36
N ALA A 19 20.72 37.01 6.57
CA ALA A 19 21.34 35.70 6.53
C ALA A 19 20.70 34.92 7.67
N SER A 20 19.76 34.05 7.35
CA SER A 20 19.32 32.99 8.26
C SER A 20 20.59 32.25 8.66
N ALA A 21 21.08 32.53 9.87
CA ALA A 21 22.10 31.74 10.49
C ALA A 21 21.50 30.34 10.67
N GLN A 22 21.79 29.45 9.71
CA GLN A 22 21.80 28.03 10.00
C GLN A 22 22.77 27.88 11.16
N SER A 23 22.25 27.73 12.38
CA SER A 23 23.04 27.29 13.51
C SER A 23 23.75 26.02 13.05
N GLY A 24 25.09 26.07 13.00
CA GLY A 24 25.95 24.95 12.65
C GLY A 24 25.86 23.86 13.71
N ALA A 25 24.71 23.20 13.78
CA ALA A 25 24.53 22.02 14.60
C ALA A 25 25.44 20.94 14.03
N THR A 26 26.34 20.43 14.87
CA THR A 26 27.20 19.29 14.55
C THR A 26 26.33 18.15 14.01
N PRO A 27 26.63 17.54 12.85
CA PRO A 27 25.80 16.47 12.29
C PRO A 27 25.73 15.29 13.26
N PRO A 28 24.61 14.53 13.32
CA PRO A 28 24.46 13.40 14.25
C PRO A 28 25.63 12.39 14.17
N SER A 29 26.22 12.26 12.99
CA SER A 29 27.38 11.41 12.70
C SER A 29 28.64 11.74 13.49
N THR A 30 28.79 12.95 14.05
CA THR A 30 29.99 13.37 14.80
C THR A 30 29.72 13.77 16.25
N ARG A 31 28.46 13.74 16.72
CA ARG A 31 28.08 14.12 18.09
C ARG A 31 28.58 13.16 19.17
N HIS A 32 28.58 11.86 18.89
CA HIS A 32 28.84 10.80 19.89
C HIS A 32 29.97 9.86 19.48
N PRO A 33 30.74 9.25 20.40
CA PRO A 33 31.77 8.27 20.04
C PRO A 33 31.17 6.89 19.70
N ALA A 34 31.86 6.08 18.87
CA ALA A 34 31.47 4.70 18.54
C ALA A 34 31.74 3.72 19.70
N THR A 35 31.06 3.93 20.82
CA THR A 35 31.16 3.16 22.07
C THR A 35 29.75 2.85 22.59
N PRO A 36 29.57 1.89 23.50
CA PRO A 36 28.23 1.58 24.05
C PRO A 36 27.54 2.79 24.69
N VAL A 37 28.30 3.64 25.39
CA VAL A 37 27.79 4.88 26.00
C VAL A 37 27.38 5.89 24.93
N GLY A 38 28.20 6.05 23.88
CA GLY A 38 27.88 6.93 22.76
C GLY A 38 26.65 6.47 21.96
N VAL A 39 26.43 5.16 21.81
CA VAL A 39 25.21 4.63 21.18
C VAL A 39 23.96 4.98 21.99
N LYS A 40 24.02 4.88 23.32
CA LYS A 40 22.89 5.26 24.18
C LYS A 40 22.50 6.72 23.96
N ALA A 41 23.47 7.63 24.05
CA ALA A 41 23.24 9.06 23.86
C ALA A 41 22.75 9.38 22.42
N PHE A 42 23.30 8.71 21.42
CA PHE A 42 22.85 8.83 20.02
C PHE A 42 21.38 8.45 19.84
N LEU A 43 20.94 7.32 20.42
CA LEU A 43 19.56 6.87 20.32
C LEU A 43 18.60 7.75 21.13
N GLU A 44 19.02 8.28 22.27
CA GLU A 44 18.23 9.24 23.06
C GLU A 44 18.01 10.55 22.28
N ASP A 45 19.05 11.06 21.60
CA ASP A 45 18.94 12.21 20.71
C ASP A 45 18.02 11.92 19.52
N ALA A 46 18.21 10.78 18.86
CA ALA A 46 17.40 10.38 17.71
C ALA A 46 15.91 10.27 18.07
N ASN A 47 15.57 9.57 19.18
CA ASN A 47 14.17 9.44 19.60
C ASN A 47 13.53 10.79 19.92
N ARG A 48 14.27 11.71 20.55
CA ARG A 48 13.77 13.04 20.92
C ARG A 48 13.57 13.94 19.69
N GLU A 49 14.61 14.07 18.87
CA GLU A 49 14.60 14.94 17.68
C GLU A 49 13.59 14.46 16.64
N LEU A 50 13.54 13.14 16.38
CA LEU A 50 12.57 12.58 15.44
C LEU A 50 11.13 12.71 15.94
N LEU A 51 10.87 12.63 17.25
CA LEU A 51 9.52 12.83 17.80
C LEU A 51 9.02 14.26 17.58
N GLU A 52 9.88 15.25 17.84
CA GLU A 52 9.56 16.66 17.64
C GLU A 52 9.24 16.95 16.17
N LEU A 53 10.10 16.47 15.26
CA LEU A 53 9.93 16.65 13.81
C LEU A 53 8.73 15.88 13.27
N LEU A 54 8.48 14.65 13.75
CA LEU A 54 7.31 13.86 13.37
C LEU A 54 6.03 14.60 13.75
N ASN A 55 5.93 15.12 14.98
CA ASN A 55 4.76 15.86 15.43
C ASN A 55 4.55 17.15 14.64
N ALA A 56 5.62 17.87 14.29
CA ALA A 56 5.53 19.04 13.43
C ALA A 56 5.02 18.67 12.03
N SER A 57 5.60 17.62 11.44
CA SER A 57 5.22 17.11 10.11
C SER A 57 3.77 16.62 10.07
N SER A 58 3.35 15.78 11.03
CA SER A 58 1.98 15.25 11.11
C SER A 58 0.93 16.36 11.25
N ARG A 59 1.21 17.42 12.03
CA ARG A 59 0.31 18.57 12.17
C ARG A 59 0.20 19.37 10.87
N ALA A 60 1.32 19.63 10.21
CA ALA A 60 1.35 20.36 8.95
C ALA A 60 0.66 19.54 7.83
N GLY A 61 0.96 18.24 7.73
CA GLY A 61 0.35 17.30 6.80
C GLY A 61 -1.16 17.17 7.01
N TRP A 62 -1.63 17.05 8.25
CA TRP A 62 -3.06 17.05 8.56
C TRP A 62 -3.73 18.33 8.07
N THR A 63 -3.11 19.48 8.35
CA THR A 63 -3.64 20.80 7.97
C THR A 63 -3.75 20.91 6.45
N GLN A 64 -2.68 20.61 5.72
CA GLN A 64 -2.68 20.61 4.25
C GLN A 64 -3.73 19.64 3.69
N SER A 65 -3.82 18.43 4.23
CA SER A 65 -4.76 17.41 3.74
C SER A 65 -6.23 17.78 3.98
N THR A 66 -6.52 18.66 4.94
CA THR A 66 -7.89 19.09 5.30
C THR A 66 -8.20 20.54 4.94
N TYR A 67 -7.21 21.30 4.44
CA TYR A 67 -7.28 22.69 4.00
C TYR A 67 -6.26 22.93 2.88
N ILE A 68 -6.53 22.44 1.67
CA ILE A 68 -5.55 22.53 0.58
C ILE A 68 -5.44 23.99 0.09
N THR A 69 -4.31 24.62 0.38
CA THR A 69 -3.91 25.94 -0.13
C THR A 69 -2.40 26.00 -0.41
N PRO A 70 -1.91 26.93 -1.24
CA PRO A 70 -0.47 27.08 -1.49
C PRO A 70 0.36 27.24 -0.20
N ASP A 71 -0.16 27.97 0.79
CA ASP A 71 0.54 28.19 2.06
C ASP A 71 0.64 26.89 2.88
N THR A 72 -0.46 26.13 2.97
CA THR A 72 -0.45 24.85 3.70
C THR A 72 0.42 23.79 3.02
N GLU A 73 0.49 23.79 1.68
CA GLU A 73 1.39 22.94 0.91
C GLU A 73 2.85 23.24 1.23
N ILE A 74 3.23 24.52 1.24
CA ILE A 74 4.59 24.96 1.60
C ILE A 74 4.92 24.57 3.05
N MET A 75 4.01 24.81 3.99
CA MET A 75 4.21 24.45 5.40
C MET A 75 4.40 22.94 5.59
N ALA A 76 3.56 22.12 4.95
CA ALA A 76 3.68 20.67 4.99
C ALA A 76 4.98 20.18 4.34
N ALA A 77 5.34 20.74 3.18
CA ALA A 77 6.58 20.39 2.49
C ALA A 77 7.82 20.71 3.35
N GLN A 78 7.89 21.89 3.97
CA GLN A 78 9.00 22.29 4.83
C GLN A 78 9.12 21.41 6.08
N ALA A 79 8.00 21.09 6.74
CA ALA A 79 8.01 20.24 7.92
C ALA A 79 8.42 18.79 7.57
N ASN A 80 7.92 18.27 6.45
CA ASN A 80 8.28 16.95 5.96
C ASN A 80 9.74 16.89 5.51
N GLU A 81 10.27 17.93 4.84
CA GLU A 81 11.68 18.04 4.46
C GLU A 81 12.59 17.95 5.68
N ALA A 82 12.28 18.69 6.75
CA ALA A 82 13.05 18.65 7.99
C ALA A 82 13.07 17.26 8.62
N LEU A 83 11.92 16.57 8.66
CA LEU A 83 11.81 15.19 9.15
C LEU A 83 12.64 14.22 8.30
N VAL A 84 12.45 14.23 6.97
CA VAL A 84 13.15 13.33 6.04
C VAL A 84 14.67 13.56 6.09
N HIS A 85 15.11 14.82 6.19
CA HIS A 85 16.51 15.17 6.36
C HIS A 85 17.08 14.57 7.64
N ALA A 86 16.42 14.76 8.78
CA ALA A 86 16.87 14.21 10.05
C ALA A 86 16.89 12.67 10.04
N GLN A 87 15.83 12.02 9.53
CA GLN A 87 15.79 10.56 9.37
C GLN A 87 16.95 10.05 8.54
N THR A 88 17.27 10.73 7.43
CA THR A 88 18.39 10.37 6.55
C THR A 88 19.74 10.48 7.27
N GLU A 89 19.96 11.56 8.02
CA GLU A 89 21.19 11.77 8.78
C GLU A 89 21.37 10.72 9.89
N TYR A 90 20.30 10.40 10.63
CA TYR A 90 20.34 9.35 11.65
C TYR A 90 20.54 7.96 11.05
N ALA A 91 19.90 7.64 9.91
CA ALA A 91 20.09 6.37 9.20
C ALA A 91 21.54 6.18 8.75
N LYS A 92 22.14 7.20 8.12
CA LYS A 92 23.54 7.18 7.69
C LYS A 92 24.49 7.12 8.89
N ALA A 93 24.22 7.89 9.94
CA ALA A 93 25.03 7.90 11.15
C ALA A 93 25.00 6.54 11.87
N ALA A 94 23.90 5.80 11.82
CA ALA A 94 23.77 4.51 12.49
C ALA A 94 24.79 3.45 12.01
N VAL A 95 25.23 3.52 10.75
CA VAL A 95 26.20 2.59 10.14
C VAL A 95 27.50 2.48 10.94
N ARG A 96 27.97 3.58 11.55
CA ARG A 96 29.23 3.58 12.32
C ARG A 96 29.17 2.71 13.59
N TYR A 97 27.96 2.37 14.04
CA TYR A 97 27.73 1.57 15.25
C TYR A 97 27.51 0.08 14.94
N ASP A 98 27.64 -0.34 13.67
CA ASP A 98 27.43 -1.73 13.24
C ASP A 98 28.29 -2.74 14.02
N ARG A 99 29.52 -2.34 14.40
CA ARG A 99 30.48 -3.20 15.13
C ARG A 99 30.52 -2.97 16.65
N VAL A 100 29.75 -2.03 17.18
CA VAL A 100 29.74 -1.71 18.62
C VAL A 100 28.89 -2.73 19.38
N GLN A 101 29.41 -3.31 20.46
CA GLN A 101 28.62 -4.22 21.30
C GLN A 101 27.62 -3.41 22.14
N VAL A 102 26.33 -3.72 22.01
CA VAL A 102 25.22 -2.98 22.63
C VAL A 102 24.13 -3.95 23.07
N SER A 103 23.17 -3.46 23.87
CA SER A 103 22.00 -4.27 24.24
C SER A 103 21.15 -4.65 23.01
N PRO A 104 20.36 -5.74 23.07
CA PRO A 104 19.44 -6.12 22.01
C PRO A 104 18.48 -4.99 21.60
N GLU A 105 17.97 -4.23 22.57
CA GLU A 105 17.05 -3.11 22.36
C GLU A 105 17.73 -1.97 21.57
N GLN A 106 18.98 -1.63 21.92
CA GLN A 106 19.76 -0.64 21.17
C GLN A 106 20.11 -1.15 19.77
N ARG A 107 20.45 -2.43 19.63
CA ARG A 107 20.72 -3.04 18.33
C ARG A 107 19.50 -2.99 17.42
N ARG A 108 18.30 -3.24 17.96
CA ARG A 108 17.03 -3.12 17.22
C ARG A 108 16.78 -1.69 16.74
N GLN A 109 16.94 -0.69 17.59
CA GLN A 109 16.75 0.71 17.17
C GLN A 109 17.77 1.16 16.10
N LEU A 110 19.05 0.77 16.23
CA LEU A 110 20.05 1.03 15.19
C LEU A 110 19.67 0.38 13.86
N TYR A 111 19.18 -0.85 13.92
CA TYR A 111 18.69 -1.58 12.74
C TYR A 111 17.48 -0.87 12.10
N LEU A 112 16.50 -0.41 12.89
CA LEU A 112 15.33 0.31 12.40
C LEU A 112 15.69 1.65 11.75
N LEU A 113 16.66 2.39 12.32
CA LEU A 113 17.18 3.61 11.70
C LEU A 113 17.79 3.35 10.32
N LYS A 114 18.59 2.29 10.17
CA LYS A 114 19.16 1.93 8.85
C LYS A 114 18.08 1.53 7.84
N ASN A 115 17.00 0.93 8.31
CA ASN A 115 15.89 0.41 7.51
C ASN A 115 14.71 1.39 7.36
N SER A 116 14.80 2.61 7.89
CA SER A 116 13.71 3.58 7.84
C SER A 116 13.50 4.18 6.44
N LEU A 117 14.52 4.08 5.56
CA LEU A 117 14.48 4.65 4.22
C LEU A 117 13.96 3.64 3.19
N THR A 118 13.17 4.11 2.22
CA THR A 118 12.85 3.36 0.98
C THR A 118 13.87 3.63 -0.11
N MET A 119 14.57 4.76 -0.02
CA MET A 119 15.61 5.17 -0.95
C MET A 119 16.63 6.00 -0.17
N SER A 120 17.90 5.65 -0.32
CA SER A 120 19.00 6.45 0.20
C SER A 120 19.64 7.21 -0.96
N ALA A 121 20.03 8.46 -0.72
CA ALA A 121 20.74 9.25 -1.72
C ALA A 121 22.22 8.85 -1.79
N PRO A 122 22.83 8.80 -3.00
CA PRO A 122 24.26 8.61 -3.15
C PRO A 122 25.05 9.75 -2.49
N PRO A 123 26.35 9.54 -2.22
CA PRO A 123 27.17 10.53 -1.50
C PRO A 123 27.54 11.75 -2.36
N ASP A 124 27.52 11.64 -3.70
CA ASP A 124 27.71 12.78 -4.59
C ASP A 124 26.42 13.65 -4.60
N PRO A 125 26.49 14.93 -4.20
CA PRO A 125 25.33 15.82 -4.17
C PRO A 125 24.64 15.99 -5.54
N LYS A 126 25.38 15.95 -6.65
CA LYS A 126 24.81 16.05 -7.99
C LYS A 126 24.02 14.80 -8.35
N GLU A 127 24.54 13.63 -7.98
CA GLU A 127 23.82 12.37 -8.16
C GLU A 127 22.60 12.27 -7.23
N ALA A 128 22.67 12.83 -6.02
CA ALA A 128 21.54 12.91 -5.10
C ALA A 128 20.41 13.82 -5.64
N GLU A 129 20.77 14.97 -6.20
CA GLU A 129 19.82 15.87 -6.88
C GLU A 129 19.22 15.19 -8.12
N GLU A 130 20.05 14.52 -8.93
CA GLU A 130 19.62 13.76 -10.11
C GLU A 130 18.62 12.67 -9.72
N LEU A 131 18.91 11.87 -8.68
CA LEU A 131 18.03 10.82 -8.19
C LEU A 131 16.65 11.37 -7.80
N THR A 132 16.62 12.46 -7.03
CA THR A 132 15.37 13.10 -6.59
C THR A 132 14.56 13.60 -7.79
N ARG A 133 15.23 14.22 -8.77
CA ARG A 133 14.59 14.69 -10.01
C ARG A 133 14.04 13.56 -10.86
N LEU A 134 14.75 12.44 -10.97
CA LEU A 134 14.31 11.27 -11.75
C LEU A 134 13.02 10.67 -11.18
N VAL A 135 12.95 10.48 -9.86
CA VAL A 135 11.73 9.95 -9.21
C VAL A 135 10.55 10.90 -9.44
N ALA A 136 10.73 12.20 -9.17
CA ALA A 136 9.69 13.20 -9.39
C ALA A 136 9.24 13.28 -10.86
N SER A 137 10.18 13.18 -11.81
CA SER A 137 9.91 13.17 -13.24
C SER A 137 9.09 11.94 -13.64
N MET A 138 9.50 10.73 -13.23
CA MET A 138 8.79 9.50 -13.56
C MET A 138 7.37 9.48 -12.96
N GLU A 139 7.21 9.93 -11.71
CA GLU A 139 5.90 10.09 -11.08
C GLU A 139 5.02 11.11 -11.82
N SER A 140 5.59 12.25 -12.24
CA SER A 140 4.87 13.25 -13.02
C SER A 140 4.45 12.73 -14.40
N VAL A 141 5.30 11.96 -15.09
CA VAL A 141 4.95 11.35 -16.38
C VAL A 141 3.80 10.36 -16.20
N TYR A 142 3.77 9.62 -15.08
CA TYR A 142 2.68 8.71 -14.76
C TYR A 142 1.38 9.47 -14.47
N GLY A 143 1.40 10.41 -13.52
CA GLY A 143 0.21 11.13 -13.07
C GLY A 143 -0.42 12.02 -14.14
N SER A 144 0.39 12.55 -15.07
CA SER A 144 -0.08 13.33 -16.21
C SER A 144 -0.33 12.50 -17.48
N GLY A 145 -0.07 11.19 -17.42
CA GLY A 145 -0.16 10.28 -18.56
C GLY A 145 -1.57 10.22 -19.15
N LYS A 146 -1.66 10.31 -20.48
CA LYS A 146 -2.91 10.21 -21.23
C LYS A 146 -2.72 9.41 -22.51
N TYR A 147 -3.71 8.59 -22.84
CA TYR A 147 -3.83 7.95 -24.15
C TYR A 147 -4.80 8.73 -25.04
N CYS A 148 -4.35 9.12 -26.22
CA CYS A 148 -5.19 9.78 -27.22
C CYS A 148 -5.32 8.83 -28.44
N PRO A 149 -6.51 8.30 -28.74
CA PRO A 149 -6.71 7.39 -29.87
C PRO A 149 -6.27 7.98 -31.22
N PRO A 150 -5.81 7.14 -32.18
CA PRO A 150 -5.37 7.60 -33.50
C PRO A 150 -6.45 8.43 -34.22
N GLY A 151 -6.05 9.59 -34.75
CA GLY A 151 -6.97 10.59 -35.32
C GLY A 151 -7.18 11.82 -34.43
N MET A 152 -6.61 11.81 -33.23
CA MET A 152 -6.62 12.93 -32.27
C MET A 152 -5.18 13.29 -31.91
N THR A 153 -4.81 14.57 -32.03
CA THR A 153 -3.44 15.03 -31.86
C THR A 153 -2.94 14.80 -30.43
N ALA A 154 -1.86 14.03 -30.29
CA ALA A 154 -1.11 13.89 -29.05
C ALA A 154 -0.64 15.27 -28.57
N VAL A 155 -0.89 15.57 -27.30
CA VAL A 155 -0.46 16.83 -26.69
C VAL A 155 0.97 16.64 -26.16
N PRO A 156 1.91 17.53 -26.48
CA PRO A 156 3.24 17.52 -25.87
C PRO A 156 3.15 17.67 -24.34
N ALA A 157 4.09 17.06 -23.61
CA ALA A 157 4.19 17.19 -22.17
C ALA A 157 4.21 18.68 -21.75
N GLY A 158 3.25 19.09 -20.91
CA GLY A 158 3.15 20.45 -20.36
C GLY A 158 2.13 21.40 -21.01
N ALA A 159 1.37 20.98 -22.02
CA ALA A 159 0.26 21.78 -22.58
C ALA A 159 -1.12 21.22 -22.17
N ALA A 160 -2.09 22.10 -21.90
CA ALA A 160 -3.48 21.69 -21.73
C ALA A 160 -4.06 21.26 -23.09
N PRO A 161 -4.77 20.11 -23.20
CA PRO A 161 -5.29 19.64 -24.49
C PRO A 161 -6.37 20.59 -25.06
N PRO A 162 -6.34 20.90 -26.37
CA PRO A 162 -7.57 21.07 -27.11
C PRO A 162 -8.05 19.67 -27.52
N GLY A 163 -8.96 19.08 -26.73
CA GLY A 163 -9.66 17.84 -27.10
C GLY A 163 -10.32 17.17 -25.90
N LYS A 164 -11.65 17.03 -25.93
CA LYS A 164 -12.46 16.42 -24.86
C LYS A 164 -12.27 14.89 -24.73
N ASP A 165 -11.38 14.28 -25.53
CA ASP A 165 -11.43 12.85 -25.87
C ASP A 165 -10.16 12.03 -25.54
N CYS A 166 -9.09 12.63 -24.99
CA CYS A 166 -7.97 11.84 -24.46
C CYS A 166 -8.36 11.19 -23.12
N LEU A 167 -7.87 9.96 -22.90
CA LEU A 167 -8.18 9.13 -21.74
C LEU A 167 -7.03 9.20 -20.74
N ASP A 168 -7.31 9.72 -19.56
CA ASP A 168 -6.46 9.58 -18.37
C ASP A 168 -6.70 8.22 -17.69
N ILE A 169 -5.98 7.96 -16.60
CA ILE A 169 -6.05 6.68 -15.88
C ILE A 169 -7.45 6.36 -15.38
N GLU A 170 -8.21 7.38 -14.95
CA GLU A 170 -9.56 7.22 -14.41
C GLU A 170 -10.49 6.69 -15.50
N LYS A 171 -10.53 7.37 -16.66
CA LYS A 171 -11.33 6.93 -17.81
C LYS A 171 -10.90 5.59 -18.37
N VAL A 172 -9.59 5.32 -18.44
CA VAL A 172 -9.09 4.01 -18.87
C VAL A 172 -9.55 2.92 -17.90
N SER A 173 -9.49 3.18 -16.60
CA SER A 173 -9.91 2.23 -15.56
C SER A 173 -11.42 1.97 -15.59
N GLU A 174 -12.24 3.02 -15.74
CA GLU A 174 -13.69 2.92 -15.91
C GLU A 174 -14.04 2.06 -17.13
N ILE A 175 -13.43 2.34 -18.29
CA ILE A 175 -13.66 1.54 -19.51
C ILE A 175 -13.27 0.08 -19.28
N LEU A 176 -12.12 -0.20 -18.65
CA LEU A 176 -11.71 -1.57 -18.40
C LEU A 176 -12.63 -2.29 -17.41
N ALA A 177 -13.19 -1.57 -16.43
CA ALA A 177 -14.09 -2.14 -15.43
C ALA A 177 -15.49 -2.45 -16.00
N GLU A 178 -16.03 -1.58 -16.85
CA GLU A 178 -17.44 -1.64 -17.27
C GLU A 178 -17.66 -2.12 -18.71
N ASN A 179 -16.71 -1.87 -19.60
CA ASN A 179 -16.85 -2.25 -21.00
C ASN A 179 -16.68 -3.78 -21.19
N ARG A 180 -17.33 -4.35 -22.20
CA ARG A 180 -17.29 -5.78 -22.53
C ARG A 180 -17.01 -6.04 -24.02
N ASP A 181 -16.50 -5.05 -24.76
CA ASP A 181 -16.00 -5.21 -26.12
C ASP A 181 -14.48 -5.48 -26.07
N PRO A 182 -14.01 -6.70 -26.44
CA PRO A 182 -12.59 -7.05 -26.45
C PRO A 182 -11.71 -6.08 -27.25
N LYS A 183 -12.23 -5.50 -28.35
CA LYS A 183 -11.43 -4.57 -29.17
C LYS A 183 -11.19 -3.26 -28.44
N ARG A 184 -12.25 -2.71 -27.81
CA ARG A 184 -12.15 -1.48 -27.04
C ARG A 184 -11.27 -1.66 -25.81
N LEU A 185 -11.45 -2.77 -25.08
CA LEU A 185 -10.63 -3.11 -23.92
C LEU A 185 -9.14 -3.24 -24.29
N ARG A 186 -8.84 -3.88 -25.42
CA ARG A 186 -7.47 -3.99 -25.94
C ARG A 186 -6.87 -2.63 -26.29
N GLU A 187 -7.60 -1.82 -27.04
CA GLU A 187 -7.16 -0.49 -27.48
C GLU A 187 -6.74 0.38 -26.28
N VAL A 188 -7.61 0.52 -25.29
CA VAL A 188 -7.32 1.39 -24.13
C VAL A 188 -6.21 0.81 -23.25
N TRP A 189 -6.13 -0.52 -23.13
CA TRP A 189 -5.07 -1.18 -22.39
C TRP A 189 -3.70 -0.95 -23.06
N GLU A 190 -3.58 -1.21 -24.37
CA GLU A 190 -2.34 -0.99 -25.12
C GLU A 190 -1.97 0.49 -25.14
N GLY A 191 -2.97 1.36 -25.29
CA GLY A 191 -2.84 2.81 -25.28
C GLY A 191 -2.26 3.35 -23.98
N TRP A 192 -2.79 2.93 -22.82
CA TRP A 192 -2.24 3.33 -21.52
C TRP A 192 -0.78 2.93 -21.35
N HIS A 193 -0.40 1.72 -21.78
CA HIS A 193 0.99 1.27 -21.62
C HIS A 193 1.99 2.06 -22.48
N THR A 194 1.54 2.95 -23.37
CA THR A 194 2.46 3.85 -24.10
C THR A 194 3.02 4.97 -23.23
N ILE A 195 2.36 5.35 -22.13
CA ILE A 195 2.81 6.46 -21.27
C ILE A 195 4.15 6.19 -20.59
N SER A 196 4.50 4.91 -20.40
CA SER A 196 5.68 4.51 -19.64
C SER A 196 6.93 4.37 -20.51
N VAL A 197 6.78 4.33 -21.84
CA VAL A 197 7.91 4.22 -22.78
C VAL A 197 8.98 5.29 -22.52
N PRO A 198 8.65 6.59 -22.33
CA PRO A 198 9.65 7.62 -22.06
C PRO A 198 10.39 7.43 -20.73
N MET A 199 9.80 6.72 -19.75
CA MET A 199 10.40 6.52 -18.43
C MET A 199 11.53 5.51 -18.44
N LYS A 200 11.66 4.66 -19.48
CA LYS A 200 12.61 3.53 -19.46
C LYS A 200 14.05 3.96 -19.16
N LYS A 201 14.52 5.01 -19.83
CA LYS A 201 15.88 5.54 -19.63
C LYS A 201 16.07 6.10 -18.22
N ASP A 202 15.10 6.86 -17.75
CA ASP A 202 15.12 7.47 -16.41
C ASP A 202 15.12 6.38 -15.34
N TYR A 203 14.36 5.30 -15.54
CA TYR A 203 14.31 4.18 -14.60
C TYR A 203 15.63 3.41 -14.50
N VAL A 204 16.35 3.24 -15.62
CA VAL A 204 17.70 2.65 -15.61
C VAL A 204 18.64 3.49 -14.76
N ARG A 205 18.67 4.80 -14.99
CA ARG A 205 19.53 5.73 -14.25
C ARG A 205 19.13 5.80 -12.77
N PHE A 206 17.83 5.78 -12.49
CA PHE A 206 17.29 5.70 -11.14
C PHE A 206 17.79 4.45 -10.40
N ALA A 207 17.73 3.27 -11.03
CA ALA A 207 18.17 2.02 -10.41
C ALA A 207 19.67 2.05 -10.06
N GLU A 208 20.51 2.59 -10.95
CA GLU A 208 21.95 2.79 -10.69
C GLU A 208 22.21 3.68 -9.47
N LEU A 209 21.57 4.86 -9.43
CA LEU A 209 21.76 5.83 -8.36
C LEU A 209 21.19 5.36 -7.02
N SER A 210 20.04 4.69 -7.06
CA SER A 210 19.41 4.10 -5.88
C SER A 210 20.33 3.04 -5.24
N ASN A 211 20.95 2.17 -6.05
CA ASN A 211 21.90 1.18 -5.56
C ASN A 211 23.13 1.80 -4.90
N LYS A 212 23.72 2.85 -5.51
CA LYS A 212 24.82 3.59 -4.88
C LYS A 212 24.43 4.15 -3.51
N GLY A 213 23.19 4.62 -3.36
CA GLY A 213 22.68 5.07 -2.08
C GLY A 213 22.50 3.94 -1.05
N ALA A 214 22.06 2.75 -1.49
CA ALA A 214 21.94 1.57 -0.63
C ALA A 214 23.30 1.09 -0.12
N GLU A 215 24.34 1.16 -0.95
CA GLU A 215 25.73 0.83 -0.57
C GLU A 215 26.25 1.71 0.57
N VAL A 216 25.86 3.00 0.62
CA VAL A 216 26.22 3.91 1.73
C VAL A 216 25.69 3.39 3.08
N LEU A 217 24.57 2.69 3.08
CA LEU A 217 23.98 2.09 4.29
C LEU A 217 24.50 0.66 4.57
N GLY A 218 25.40 0.15 3.73
CA GLY A 218 26.00 -1.18 3.86
C GLY A 218 25.20 -2.30 3.20
N PHE A 219 24.23 -1.99 2.33
CA PHE A 219 23.47 -2.98 1.57
C PHE A 219 24.08 -3.20 0.18
N LYS A 220 23.87 -4.39 -0.39
CA LYS A 220 24.37 -4.75 -1.73
C LYS A 220 23.69 -3.95 -2.85
N ASP A 221 22.38 -3.75 -2.72
CA ASP A 221 21.52 -3.07 -3.68
C ASP A 221 20.24 -2.62 -2.97
N THR A 222 19.44 -1.78 -3.63
CA THR A 222 18.17 -1.27 -3.07
C THR A 222 17.19 -2.40 -2.75
N GLY A 223 17.18 -3.47 -3.56
CA GLY A 223 16.32 -4.62 -3.31
C GLY A 223 16.69 -5.34 -2.01
N ALA A 224 17.98 -5.56 -1.76
CA ALA A 224 18.48 -6.16 -0.52
C ALA A 224 18.12 -5.30 0.70
N MET A 225 18.25 -3.98 0.60
CA MET A 225 17.82 -3.04 1.65
C MET A 225 16.33 -3.20 1.98
N TRP A 226 15.45 -3.34 0.98
CA TRP A 226 14.02 -3.51 1.26
C TRP A 226 13.69 -4.85 1.88
N ARG A 227 14.34 -5.92 1.41
CA ARG A 227 14.11 -7.27 1.97
C ARG A 227 14.67 -7.42 3.38
N ASP A 228 15.70 -6.64 3.72
CA ASP A 228 16.29 -6.66 5.07
C ASP A 228 15.24 -6.30 6.13
N LYS A 229 14.26 -5.44 5.82
CA LYS A 229 13.16 -5.01 6.72
C LYS A 229 12.31 -6.15 7.31
N TYR A 230 12.44 -7.36 6.78
CA TYR A 230 11.69 -8.52 7.21
C TYR A 230 12.48 -9.43 8.15
N ASP A 231 13.46 -8.89 8.90
CA ASP A 231 14.21 -9.60 9.94
C ASP A 231 14.82 -10.94 9.48
N MET A 232 15.15 -11.03 8.19
CA MET A 232 15.57 -12.25 7.51
C MET A 232 16.63 -11.92 6.46
N PRO A 233 17.56 -12.85 6.17
CA PRO A 233 18.43 -12.71 5.00
C PRO A 233 17.60 -12.50 3.73
N ALA A 234 18.00 -11.53 2.90
CA ALA A 234 17.23 -11.09 1.73
C ALA A 234 16.83 -12.23 0.77
N ASP A 235 17.72 -13.21 0.54
CA ASP A 235 17.45 -14.36 -0.33
C ASP A 235 16.54 -15.41 0.33
N ALA A 236 16.58 -15.52 1.66
CA ALA A 236 15.68 -16.41 2.39
C ALA A 236 14.25 -15.85 2.37
N PHE A 237 14.10 -14.53 2.50
CA PHE A 237 12.80 -13.87 2.40
C PHE A 237 12.16 -14.07 1.02
N ALA A 238 12.91 -13.89 -0.08
CA ALA A 238 12.39 -14.14 -1.43
C ALA A 238 11.88 -15.58 -1.62
N LYS A 239 12.59 -16.58 -1.08
CA LYS A 239 12.16 -17.99 -1.09
C LYS A 239 10.91 -18.22 -0.23
N ASP A 240 10.76 -17.51 0.88
CA ASP A 240 9.58 -17.64 1.73
C ASP A 240 8.32 -17.12 1.04
N LEU A 241 8.42 -16.05 0.24
CA LEU A 241 7.31 -15.58 -0.58
C LEU A 241 6.88 -16.60 -1.64
N ASP A 242 7.83 -17.25 -2.31
CA ASP A 242 7.54 -18.35 -3.24
C ASP A 242 6.87 -19.54 -2.52
N ARG A 243 7.34 -19.90 -1.31
CA ARG A 243 6.71 -20.94 -0.49
C ARG A 243 5.25 -20.59 -0.17
N LEU A 244 4.98 -19.36 0.27
CA LEU A 244 3.63 -18.89 0.57
C LEU A 244 2.72 -18.92 -0.66
N TRP A 245 3.25 -18.52 -1.83
CA TRP A 245 2.53 -18.62 -3.09
C TRP A 245 2.20 -20.07 -3.46
N GLU A 246 3.15 -20.99 -3.36
CA GLU A 246 2.92 -22.40 -3.71
C GLU A 246 1.85 -23.07 -2.81
N GLN A 247 1.67 -22.62 -1.57
CA GLN A 247 0.57 -23.08 -0.71
C GLN A 247 -0.82 -22.72 -1.29
N LEU A 248 -0.94 -21.58 -1.98
CA LEU A 248 -2.20 -21.08 -2.55
C LEU A 248 -2.36 -21.36 -4.04
N ARG A 249 -1.28 -21.71 -4.73
CA ARG A 249 -1.27 -21.98 -6.16
C ARG A 249 -2.35 -22.98 -6.60
N PRO A 250 -2.62 -24.10 -5.89
CA PRO A 250 -3.71 -25.00 -6.29
C PRO A 250 -5.09 -24.33 -6.31
N LEU A 251 -5.40 -23.48 -5.33
CA LEU A 251 -6.65 -22.72 -5.29
C LEU A 251 -6.71 -21.69 -6.42
N TYR A 252 -5.60 -20.97 -6.65
CA TYR A 252 -5.50 -20.02 -7.76
C TYR A 252 -5.68 -20.67 -9.12
N LEU A 253 -5.10 -21.85 -9.34
CA LEU A 253 -5.24 -22.59 -10.60
C LEU A 253 -6.70 -23.00 -10.86
N SER A 254 -7.45 -23.38 -9.82
CA SER A 254 -8.89 -23.64 -9.93
C SER A 254 -9.65 -22.36 -10.29
N LEU A 255 -9.34 -21.23 -9.66
CA LEU A 255 -9.95 -19.93 -9.99
C LEU A 255 -9.61 -19.50 -11.42
N HIS A 256 -8.35 -19.57 -11.82
CA HIS A 256 -7.87 -19.22 -13.16
C HIS A 256 -8.57 -20.06 -14.24
N THR A 257 -8.63 -21.37 -14.06
CA THR A 257 -9.25 -22.30 -15.02
C THR A 257 -10.74 -22.01 -15.18
N TYR A 258 -11.43 -21.73 -14.08
CA TYR A 258 -12.84 -21.36 -14.09
C TYR A 258 -13.06 -20.03 -14.82
N THR A 259 -12.34 -18.98 -14.41
CA THR A 259 -12.40 -17.65 -15.04
C THR A 259 -12.10 -17.73 -16.53
N ARG A 260 -11.05 -18.46 -16.95
CA ARG A 260 -10.73 -18.66 -18.37
C ARG A 260 -11.86 -19.32 -19.13
N THR A 261 -12.48 -20.35 -18.56
CA THR A 261 -13.61 -21.05 -19.17
C THR A 261 -14.78 -20.09 -19.39
N ARG A 262 -15.16 -19.32 -18.37
CA ARG A 262 -16.26 -18.34 -18.44
C ARG A 262 -15.97 -17.20 -19.42
N LEU A 263 -14.76 -16.67 -19.42
CA LEU A 263 -14.36 -15.63 -20.39
C LEU A 263 -14.32 -16.17 -21.82
N ARG A 264 -13.93 -17.44 -22.02
CA ARG A 264 -13.98 -18.09 -23.34
C ARG A 264 -15.41 -18.33 -23.82
N GLU A 265 -16.33 -18.69 -22.93
CA GLU A 265 -17.77 -18.76 -23.26
C GLU A 265 -18.30 -17.40 -23.75
N LYS A 266 -17.84 -16.30 -23.14
CA LYS A 266 -18.24 -14.94 -23.51
C LYS A 266 -17.56 -14.42 -24.78
N TYR A 267 -16.25 -14.62 -24.92
CA TYR A 267 -15.41 -13.95 -25.93
C TYR A 267 -14.87 -14.88 -27.02
N GLY A 268 -15.18 -16.17 -26.95
CA GLY A 268 -14.74 -17.18 -27.92
C GLY A 268 -13.21 -17.27 -28.01
N ASN A 269 -12.70 -17.25 -29.24
CA ASN A 269 -11.27 -17.43 -29.52
C ASN A 269 -10.37 -16.27 -29.08
N ALA A 270 -10.93 -15.15 -28.62
CA ALA A 270 -10.13 -14.11 -27.97
C ALA A 270 -9.48 -14.59 -26.66
N VAL A 271 -10.03 -15.65 -26.03
CA VAL A 271 -9.48 -16.29 -24.84
C VAL A 271 -8.99 -17.69 -25.22
N PRO A 272 -7.69 -18.01 -25.04
CA PRO A 272 -7.16 -19.34 -25.32
C PRO A 272 -7.85 -20.43 -24.49
N GLU A 273 -8.04 -21.62 -25.07
CA GLU A 273 -8.67 -22.75 -24.35
C GLU A 273 -7.77 -23.31 -23.23
N ASN A 274 -6.48 -23.45 -23.54
CA ASN A 274 -5.49 -24.12 -22.72
C ASN A 274 -4.29 -23.22 -22.38
N GLY A 275 -4.40 -21.91 -22.62
CA GLY A 275 -3.31 -20.95 -22.51
C GLY A 275 -3.59 -19.84 -21.48
N PRO A 276 -2.74 -18.81 -21.41
CA PRO A 276 -2.86 -17.73 -20.45
C PRO A 276 -4.09 -16.84 -20.71
N LEU A 277 -4.56 -16.17 -19.66
CA LEU A 277 -5.62 -15.17 -19.74
C LEU A 277 -5.11 -13.90 -20.46
N PRO A 278 -5.85 -13.33 -21.42
CA PRO A 278 -5.47 -12.05 -22.03
C PRO A 278 -5.60 -10.90 -21.04
N ALA A 279 -4.53 -10.12 -20.85
CA ALA A 279 -4.44 -9.08 -19.81
C ALA A 279 -5.61 -8.07 -19.82
N HIS A 280 -5.98 -7.59 -21.00
CA HIS A 280 -7.04 -6.60 -21.20
C HIS A 280 -8.47 -7.07 -20.87
N LEU A 281 -8.72 -8.35 -20.57
CA LEU A 281 -10.07 -8.90 -20.35
C LEU A 281 -10.44 -9.15 -18.87
N LEU A 282 -9.61 -8.68 -17.93
CA LEU A 282 -9.75 -9.01 -16.51
C LEU A 282 -10.28 -7.85 -15.65
N GLY A 283 -10.89 -6.83 -16.25
CA GLY A 283 -11.59 -5.78 -15.52
C GLY A 283 -10.70 -4.74 -14.82
N ASN A 284 -9.38 -4.89 -14.92
CA ASN A 284 -8.40 -4.01 -14.29
C ASN A 284 -7.16 -3.87 -15.18
N LEU A 285 -6.57 -2.67 -15.20
CA LEU A 285 -5.43 -2.29 -16.04
C LEU A 285 -4.19 -3.18 -15.85
N TRP A 286 -3.95 -3.66 -14.63
CA TRP A 286 -2.81 -4.50 -14.28
C TRP A 286 -3.19 -5.92 -13.88
N GLN A 287 -4.46 -6.29 -14.02
CA GLN A 287 -4.97 -7.63 -13.68
C GLN A 287 -4.69 -7.99 -12.21
N GLN A 288 -4.62 -6.97 -11.34
CA GLN A 288 -4.38 -7.14 -9.92
C GLN A 288 -5.67 -7.44 -9.15
N ASP A 289 -6.82 -7.13 -9.74
CA ASP A 289 -8.16 -7.35 -9.21
C ASP A 289 -9.07 -7.78 -10.37
N TRP A 290 -9.79 -8.89 -10.20
CA TRP A 290 -10.70 -9.44 -11.22
C TRP A 290 -12.17 -9.28 -10.80
N SER A 291 -12.47 -8.59 -9.70
CA SER A 291 -13.83 -8.42 -9.19
C SER A 291 -14.74 -7.67 -10.16
N ASN A 292 -14.18 -6.79 -11.00
CA ASN A 292 -14.91 -6.03 -12.03
C ASN A 292 -15.50 -6.90 -13.15
N ILE A 293 -15.09 -8.17 -13.29
CA ILE A 293 -15.69 -9.13 -14.24
C ILE A 293 -16.62 -10.14 -13.56
N TYR A 294 -17.02 -9.89 -12.30
CA TYR A 294 -17.88 -10.80 -11.54
C TYR A 294 -19.18 -11.14 -12.28
N ASP A 295 -19.77 -10.20 -13.02
CA ASP A 295 -20.96 -10.42 -13.85
C ASP A 295 -20.78 -11.54 -14.91
N LEU A 296 -19.55 -11.74 -15.40
CA LEU A 296 -19.23 -12.77 -16.40
C LEU A 296 -18.99 -14.14 -15.77
N VAL A 297 -18.52 -14.17 -14.53
CA VAL A 297 -18.08 -15.39 -13.84
C VAL A 297 -19.01 -15.80 -12.70
N ALA A 298 -20.03 -15.01 -12.37
CA ALA A 298 -20.99 -15.34 -11.33
C ALA A 298 -21.66 -16.70 -11.60
N PRO A 299 -21.96 -17.49 -10.55
CA PRO A 299 -22.70 -18.74 -10.69
C PRO A 299 -24.07 -18.51 -11.33
N ALA A 300 -24.51 -19.46 -12.17
CA ALA A 300 -25.75 -19.32 -12.93
C ALA A 300 -26.97 -19.21 -12.00
N GLY A 301 -27.80 -18.19 -12.23
CA GLY A 301 -29.03 -17.96 -11.47
C GLY A 301 -28.83 -17.37 -10.07
N GLU A 302 -27.59 -17.12 -9.65
CA GLU A 302 -27.31 -16.50 -8.36
C GLU A 302 -27.58 -14.99 -8.42
N LYS A 303 -28.49 -14.53 -7.56
CA LYS A 303 -28.63 -13.11 -7.23
C LYS A 303 -27.77 -12.84 -6.00
N GLN A 304 -27.16 -11.66 -5.94
CA GLN A 304 -26.41 -11.22 -4.76
C GLN A 304 -27.27 -11.42 -3.50
N ALA A 305 -26.72 -12.12 -2.51
CA ALA A 305 -27.44 -12.55 -1.31
C ALA A 305 -28.06 -11.38 -0.53
N PHE A 306 -27.31 -10.28 -0.43
CA PHE A 306 -27.72 -9.00 0.12
C PHE A 306 -26.80 -7.88 -0.41
N SER A 307 -27.28 -6.64 -0.39
CA SER A 307 -26.44 -5.46 -0.65
C SER A 307 -26.33 -4.63 0.62
N LEU A 308 -25.14 -4.61 1.23
CA LEU A 308 -24.88 -3.78 2.40
C LEU A 308 -25.08 -2.29 2.09
N THR A 309 -24.68 -1.83 0.90
CA THR A 309 -24.94 -0.46 0.43
C THR A 309 -26.43 -0.13 0.44
N GLU A 310 -27.28 -1.00 -0.13
CA GLU A 310 -28.73 -0.74 -0.15
C GLU A 310 -29.34 -0.84 1.26
N ASN A 311 -28.83 -1.71 2.12
CA ASN A 311 -29.25 -1.79 3.51
C ASN A 311 -28.87 -0.51 4.30
N LEU A 312 -27.65 0.00 4.12
CA LEU A 312 -27.17 1.24 4.73
C LEU A 312 -28.05 2.43 4.31
N LYS A 313 -28.35 2.54 3.02
CA LYS A 313 -29.25 3.56 2.45
C LYS A 313 -30.68 3.43 2.98
N ALA A 314 -31.24 2.22 2.97
CA ALA A 314 -32.61 1.96 3.44
C ALA A 314 -32.77 2.32 4.93
N LYS A 315 -31.73 2.06 5.73
CA LYS A 315 -31.67 2.42 7.15
C LYS A 315 -31.25 3.88 7.41
N LYS A 316 -30.91 4.64 6.36
CA LYS A 316 -30.42 6.03 6.45
C LYS A 316 -29.24 6.14 7.41
N THR A 317 -28.27 5.24 7.25
CA THR A 317 -27.08 5.19 8.10
C THR A 317 -26.16 6.35 7.72
N GLU A 318 -26.03 7.31 8.62
CA GLU A 318 -25.16 8.48 8.42
C GLU A 318 -23.67 8.11 8.56
N PRO A 319 -22.75 8.84 7.91
CA PRO A 319 -21.30 8.63 8.00
C PRO A 319 -20.76 8.42 9.42
N LEU A 320 -21.13 9.31 10.36
CA LEU A 320 -20.66 9.21 11.74
C LEU A 320 -21.19 7.94 12.44
N GLU A 321 -22.36 7.45 12.07
CA GLU A 321 -22.88 6.20 12.64
C GLU A 321 -22.11 4.99 12.11
N MET A 322 -21.68 5.00 10.85
CA MET A 322 -20.77 3.97 10.32
C MET A 322 -19.45 3.92 11.10
N VAL A 323 -18.88 5.09 11.44
CA VAL A 323 -17.67 5.17 12.28
C VAL A 323 -17.93 4.68 13.71
N ARG A 324 -19.08 5.01 14.31
CA ARG A 324 -19.46 4.46 15.63
C ARG A 324 -19.66 2.96 15.60
N ILE A 325 -20.22 2.40 14.52
CA ILE A 325 -20.30 0.95 14.33
C ILE A 325 -18.89 0.35 14.33
N GLY A 326 -17.96 0.96 13.57
CA GLY A 326 -16.55 0.55 13.57
C GLY A 326 -15.91 0.61 14.96
N GLU A 327 -16.06 1.71 15.71
CA GLU A 327 -15.54 1.81 17.09
C GLU A 327 -16.16 0.77 18.03
N ARG A 328 -17.47 0.50 17.89
CA ARG A 328 -18.16 -0.55 18.66
C ARG A 328 -17.57 -1.92 18.40
N PHE A 329 -17.07 -2.20 17.19
CA PHE A 329 -16.35 -3.44 16.89
C PHE A 329 -15.13 -3.59 17.81
N PHE A 330 -14.21 -2.62 17.81
CA PHE A 330 -13.01 -2.66 18.66
C PHE A 330 -13.36 -2.65 20.16
N SER A 331 -14.32 -1.83 20.57
CA SER A 331 -14.78 -1.78 21.96
C SER A 331 -15.32 -3.14 22.43
N SER A 332 -16.01 -3.87 21.54
CA SER A 332 -16.51 -5.23 21.85
C SER A 332 -15.38 -6.24 22.09
N LEU A 333 -14.22 -6.04 21.46
CA LEU A 333 -13.00 -6.82 21.68
C LEU A 333 -12.26 -6.39 22.96
N GLY A 334 -12.70 -5.34 23.65
CA GLY A 334 -12.10 -4.86 24.88
C GLY A 334 -11.03 -3.78 24.70
N PHE A 335 -10.87 -3.22 23.50
CA PHE A 335 -10.05 -2.02 23.32
C PHE A 335 -10.72 -0.79 23.97
N ALA A 336 -9.90 0.16 24.39
CA ALA A 336 -10.40 1.43 24.91
C ALA A 336 -11.10 2.24 23.79
N PRO A 337 -12.24 2.90 24.09
CA PRO A 337 -12.90 3.80 23.13
C PRO A 337 -11.94 4.86 22.57
N LEU A 338 -12.25 5.39 21.40
CA LEU A 338 -11.47 6.50 20.82
C LEU A 338 -11.67 7.76 21.71
N PRO A 339 -10.64 8.60 21.84
CA PRO A 339 -10.73 9.78 22.68
C PRO A 339 -11.77 10.76 22.14
N LYS A 340 -12.32 11.62 23.01
CA LYS A 340 -13.30 12.64 22.61
C LYS A 340 -12.78 13.52 21.45
N THR A 341 -11.49 13.81 21.47
CA THR A 341 -10.78 14.58 20.44
C THR A 341 -10.84 13.93 19.06
N PHE A 342 -10.89 12.60 18.96
CA PHE A 342 -11.06 11.89 17.69
C PHE A 342 -12.34 12.35 16.98
N TRP A 343 -13.45 12.40 17.72
CA TRP A 343 -14.76 12.79 17.20
C TRP A 343 -14.85 14.28 16.89
N GLU A 344 -14.12 15.12 17.62
CA GLU A 344 -14.11 16.57 17.43
C GLU A 344 -13.19 17.04 16.30
N ARG A 345 -12.12 16.29 16.00
CA ARG A 345 -11.03 16.74 15.13
C ARG A 345 -10.89 15.96 13.83
N SER A 346 -11.54 14.80 13.70
CA SER A 346 -11.55 14.02 12.46
C SER A 346 -12.38 14.69 11.36
N MET A 347 -12.08 14.35 10.10
CA MET A 347 -12.87 14.75 8.94
C MET A 347 -13.60 13.51 8.40
N PHE A 348 -14.88 13.38 8.72
CA PHE A 348 -15.71 12.24 8.35
C PHE A 348 -16.46 12.40 7.02
N VAL A 349 -16.62 13.64 6.56
CA VAL A 349 -17.34 13.98 5.33
C VAL A 349 -16.60 15.08 4.59
N LYS A 350 -16.76 15.15 3.26
CA LYS A 350 -16.18 16.24 2.46
C LYS A 350 -16.80 17.58 2.88
N PRO A 351 -16.01 18.57 3.31
CA PRO A 351 -16.51 19.91 3.58
C PRO A 351 -17.03 20.59 2.31
N ARG A 352 -18.01 21.48 2.45
CA ARG A 352 -18.56 22.25 1.31
C ARG A 352 -17.76 23.49 0.96
N ASP A 353 -16.95 23.96 1.90
CA ASP A 353 -16.33 25.29 1.91
C ASP A 353 -14.83 25.27 1.59
N ARG A 354 -14.24 24.08 1.34
CA ARG A 354 -12.80 23.93 1.05
C ARG A 354 -12.47 22.64 0.32
N GLU A 355 -11.32 22.63 -0.33
CA GLU A 355 -10.73 21.44 -0.94
C GLU A 355 -9.93 20.61 0.07
N VAL A 356 -9.99 19.29 -0.09
CA VAL A 356 -9.41 18.31 0.84
C VAL A 356 -8.95 17.07 0.08
N VAL A 357 -8.01 16.32 0.66
CA VAL A 357 -7.64 14.99 0.16
C VAL A 357 -8.68 13.98 0.66
N CYS A 358 -9.52 13.46 -0.22
CA CYS A 358 -10.60 12.53 0.15
C CYS A 358 -10.16 11.08 0.40
N HIS A 359 -8.97 10.69 -0.06
CA HIS A 359 -8.46 9.34 0.15
C HIS A 359 -8.46 8.99 1.66
N PRO A 360 -9.07 7.86 2.07
CA PRO A 360 -9.11 7.42 3.47
C PRO A 360 -7.71 7.37 4.09
N SER A 361 -7.59 7.78 5.36
CA SER A 361 -6.33 7.70 6.11
C SER A 361 -6.57 7.90 7.61
N ALA A 362 -5.78 7.20 8.42
CA ALA A 362 -5.69 7.31 9.87
C ALA A 362 -4.43 8.06 10.31
N TRP A 363 -4.56 8.90 11.34
CA TRP A 363 -3.52 9.84 11.75
C TRP A 363 -3.33 9.82 13.26
N ASP A 364 -2.07 9.68 13.68
CA ASP A 364 -1.62 10.06 15.02
C ASP A 364 -0.87 11.39 14.91
N VAL A 365 -1.53 12.49 15.28
CA VAL A 365 -1.07 13.85 14.99
C VAL A 365 -0.06 14.36 16.01
N ASP A 366 -0.01 13.77 17.21
CA ASP A 366 0.92 14.14 18.28
C ASP A 366 1.81 12.98 18.76
N SER A 367 1.73 11.85 18.06
CA SER A 367 2.41 10.59 18.40
C SER A 367 2.01 10.07 19.79
N ALA A 368 0.78 10.34 20.22
CA ALA A 368 0.28 9.97 21.53
C ALA A 368 -1.22 9.66 21.50
N ASP A 369 -2.07 10.68 21.67
CA ASP A 369 -3.52 10.53 21.88
C ASP A 369 -4.37 11.39 20.93
N ASP A 370 -3.76 12.20 20.04
CA ASP A 370 -4.46 12.98 19.01
C ASP A 370 -4.69 12.15 17.73
N LEU A 371 -5.46 11.07 17.92
CA LEU A 371 -5.89 10.16 16.86
C LEU A 371 -7.01 10.79 16.02
N ARG A 372 -6.95 10.61 14.69
CA ARG A 372 -7.94 11.14 13.75
C ARG A 372 -8.14 10.21 12.55
N ILE A 373 -9.30 10.29 11.90
CA ILE A 373 -9.48 9.81 10.52
C ILE A 373 -9.81 10.95 9.58
N LYS A 374 -9.34 10.84 8.34
CA LYS A 374 -9.66 11.74 7.23
C LYS A 374 -10.23 10.92 6.07
N MET A 375 -11.54 11.00 5.88
CA MET A 375 -12.28 10.25 4.86
C MET A 375 -13.50 11.05 4.39
N CYS A 376 -13.82 10.97 3.10
CA CYS A 376 -15.04 11.53 2.53
C CYS A 376 -16.12 10.43 2.46
N ILE A 377 -16.70 10.08 3.61
CA ILE A 377 -17.54 8.88 3.74
C ILE A 377 -18.88 9.04 3.01
N ASP A 378 -19.18 8.05 2.18
CA ASP A 378 -20.49 7.75 1.62
C ASP A 378 -21.10 6.48 2.23
N ALA A 379 -22.43 6.35 2.16
CA ALA A 379 -23.15 5.20 2.71
C ALA A 379 -23.05 3.96 1.80
N THR A 380 -21.83 3.43 1.64
CA THR A 380 -21.50 2.27 0.79
C THR A 380 -20.89 1.12 1.60
N ALA A 381 -20.98 -0.09 1.07
CA ALA A 381 -20.34 -1.28 1.66
C ALA A 381 -18.81 -1.19 1.66
N GLU A 382 -18.24 -0.52 0.65
CA GLU A 382 -16.81 -0.24 0.53
C GLU A 382 -16.37 0.66 1.69
N ASP A 383 -16.99 1.83 1.83
CA ASP A 383 -16.66 2.78 2.90
C ASP A 383 -16.91 2.20 4.28
N PHE A 384 -17.94 1.37 4.44
CA PHE A 384 -18.17 0.65 5.69
C PHE A 384 -16.98 -0.26 6.06
N SER A 385 -16.41 -0.97 5.08
CA SER A 385 -15.25 -1.83 5.29
C SER A 385 -13.98 -1.00 5.52
N THR A 386 -13.78 0.05 4.73
CA THR A 386 -12.68 1.01 4.84
C THR A 386 -12.64 1.67 6.22
N ILE A 387 -13.78 2.04 6.80
CA ILE A 387 -13.85 2.57 8.16
C ILE A 387 -13.25 1.58 9.17
N HIS A 388 -13.55 0.28 9.07
CA HIS A 388 -12.97 -0.72 9.98
C HIS A 388 -11.45 -0.83 9.79
N HIS A 389 -10.99 -0.74 8.54
CA HIS A 389 -9.56 -0.71 8.20
C HIS A 389 -8.85 0.50 8.81
N GLU A 390 -9.33 1.73 8.57
CA GLU A 390 -8.73 2.97 9.08
C GLU A 390 -8.77 3.08 10.61
N LEU A 391 -9.82 2.54 11.23
CA LEU A 391 -9.83 2.45 12.69
C LEU A 391 -8.74 1.49 13.18
N GLY A 392 -8.49 0.38 12.49
CA GLY A 392 -7.39 -0.55 12.79
C GLY A 392 -6.05 0.16 12.94
N HIS A 393 -5.73 1.05 12.02
CA HIS A 393 -4.52 1.89 12.08
C HIS A 393 -4.47 2.77 13.32
N ASN A 394 -5.57 3.47 13.67
CA ASN A 394 -5.63 4.31 14.89
C ASN A 394 -5.46 3.49 16.18
N TYR A 395 -6.08 2.30 16.24
CA TYR A 395 -5.90 1.42 17.40
C TYR A 395 -4.46 0.90 17.48
N TYR A 396 -3.80 0.62 16.35
CA TYR A 396 -2.39 0.22 16.32
C TYR A 396 -1.46 1.35 16.76
N GLN A 397 -1.66 2.55 16.21
CA GLN A 397 -0.91 3.77 16.58
C GLN A 397 -0.92 3.99 18.09
N ARG A 398 -2.10 3.89 18.70
CA ARG A 398 -2.25 4.00 20.15
C ARG A 398 -1.58 2.87 20.92
N ALA A 399 -1.62 1.64 20.44
CA ALA A 399 -1.08 0.49 21.17
C ALA A 399 0.44 0.58 21.37
N TYR A 400 1.18 1.12 20.39
CA TYR A 400 2.63 1.27 20.50
C TYR A 400 3.09 2.68 20.93
N ASN A 401 2.19 3.59 21.29
CA ASN A 401 2.53 5.00 21.52
C ASN A 401 3.49 5.23 22.71
N THR A 402 3.68 4.24 23.59
CA THR A 402 4.65 4.30 24.70
C THR A 402 6.06 3.84 24.32
N LEU A 403 6.25 3.25 23.13
CA LEU A 403 7.57 2.82 22.68
C LEU A 403 8.47 4.02 22.36
N PRO A 404 9.81 3.84 22.32
CA PRO A 404 10.71 4.83 21.72
C PRO A 404 10.26 5.16 20.30
N THR A 405 10.33 6.42 19.89
CA THR A 405 9.89 6.92 18.57
C THR A 405 10.35 6.05 17.40
N ILE A 406 11.60 5.59 17.42
CA ILE A 406 12.19 4.72 16.39
C ILE A 406 11.46 3.38 16.24
N SER A 407 10.77 2.93 17.30
CA SER A 407 10.04 1.65 17.36
C SER A 407 8.51 1.81 17.26
N ARG A 408 8.00 3.04 17.04
CA ARG A 408 6.56 3.33 16.87
C ARG A 408 6.12 3.09 15.43
N ASP A 409 6.16 1.82 15.04
CA ASP A 409 5.65 1.31 13.78
C ASP A 409 5.10 -0.10 14.05
N SER A 410 4.40 -0.67 13.10
CA SER A 410 4.07 -2.09 13.05
C SER A 410 5.33 -2.97 12.97
N ALA A 411 5.16 -4.26 13.29
CA ALA A 411 6.26 -5.23 13.24
C ALA A 411 6.95 -5.32 11.85
N ASN A 412 6.18 -5.18 10.78
CA ASN A 412 6.62 -4.84 9.42
C ASN A 412 5.41 -4.30 8.62
N ASP A 413 5.65 -3.76 7.43
CA ASP A 413 4.61 -3.09 6.63
C ASP A 413 3.41 -4.01 6.25
N GLY A 414 3.60 -5.33 6.15
CA GLY A 414 2.51 -6.28 5.95
C GLY A 414 1.60 -6.46 7.17
N PHE A 415 2.10 -6.27 8.40
CA PHE A 415 1.30 -6.36 9.63
C PHE A 415 0.34 -5.18 9.77
N HIS A 416 0.79 -3.98 9.39
CA HIS A 416 -0.04 -2.77 9.46
C HIS A 416 -1.32 -2.94 8.64
N GLU A 417 -1.13 -3.28 7.36
CA GLU A 417 -2.23 -3.50 6.41
C GLU A 417 -3.09 -4.71 6.78
N ALA A 418 -2.48 -5.82 7.23
CA ALA A 418 -3.23 -7.01 7.63
C ALA A 418 -4.17 -6.77 8.81
N LEU A 419 -3.80 -5.90 9.75
CA LEU A 419 -4.65 -5.56 10.89
C LEU A 419 -5.86 -4.72 10.47
N GLY A 420 -5.69 -3.79 9.53
CA GLY A 420 -6.83 -3.07 8.96
C GLY A 420 -7.81 -4.03 8.29
N ASP A 421 -7.30 -5.00 7.53
CA ASP A 421 -8.11 -5.92 6.75
C ASP A 421 -8.74 -7.09 7.53
N VAL A 422 -8.11 -7.56 8.61
CA VAL A 422 -8.63 -8.72 9.38
C VAL A 422 -10.04 -8.47 9.92
N LEU A 423 -10.36 -7.22 10.21
CA LEU A 423 -11.68 -6.84 10.70
C LEU A 423 -12.74 -6.87 9.61
N ALA A 424 -12.37 -6.52 8.38
CA ALA A 424 -13.25 -6.66 7.23
C ALA A 424 -13.66 -8.12 7.01
N LEU A 425 -12.77 -9.09 7.28
CA LEU A 425 -13.10 -10.53 7.25
C LEU A 425 -14.11 -10.94 8.34
N SER A 426 -14.24 -10.15 9.42
CA SER A 426 -15.24 -10.37 10.47
C SER A 426 -16.55 -9.60 10.25
N VAL A 427 -16.67 -8.82 9.17
CA VAL A 427 -17.92 -8.20 8.70
C VAL A 427 -18.78 -9.26 7.99
N THR A 428 -19.16 -10.30 8.72
CA THR A 428 -19.94 -11.43 8.20
C THR A 428 -21.44 -11.13 8.20
N PRO A 429 -22.27 -11.87 7.46
CA PRO A 429 -23.72 -11.72 7.55
C PRO A 429 -24.27 -11.91 8.97
N GLU A 430 -23.66 -12.76 9.79
CA GLU A 430 -24.02 -12.93 11.20
C GLU A 430 -23.77 -11.66 12.01
N TYR A 431 -22.59 -11.04 11.84
CA TYR A 431 -22.30 -9.75 12.45
C TYR A 431 -23.27 -8.66 11.98
N LEU A 432 -23.55 -8.60 10.67
CA LEU A 432 -24.49 -7.62 10.11
C LEU A 432 -25.90 -7.77 10.69
N VAL A 433 -26.33 -8.99 11.01
CA VAL A 433 -27.59 -9.24 11.74
C VAL A 433 -27.52 -8.72 13.17
N GLN A 434 -26.44 -9.01 13.89
CA GLN A 434 -26.26 -8.58 15.29
C GLN A 434 -26.30 -7.06 15.46
N ILE A 435 -25.77 -6.31 14.49
CA ILE A 435 -25.79 -4.83 14.51
C ILE A 435 -27.01 -4.24 13.81
N GLY A 436 -27.95 -5.08 13.35
CA GLY A 436 -29.20 -4.66 12.72
C GLY A 436 -29.04 -4.04 11.33
N LEU A 437 -27.97 -4.33 10.59
CA LEU A 437 -27.77 -3.95 9.17
C LEU A 437 -28.23 -5.03 8.18
N LEU A 438 -28.60 -6.22 8.68
CA LEU A 438 -29.19 -7.30 7.90
C LEU A 438 -30.29 -7.98 8.72
N ASP A 439 -31.38 -8.41 8.09
CA ASP A 439 -32.53 -8.96 8.83
C ASP A 439 -32.32 -10.43 9.25
N ARG A 440 -31.63 -11.21 8.40
CA ARG A 440 -31.31 -12.62 8.66
C ARG A 440 -30.05 -13.05 7.92
N VAL A 441 -29.38 -14.06 8.46
CA VAL A 441 -28.20 -14.66 7.82
C VAL A 441 -28.64 -15.40 6.54
N PRO A 442 -27.98 -15.19 5.39
CA PRO A 442 -28.25 -15.94 4.17
C PRO A 442 -27.93 -17.43 4.31
N GLU A 443 -28.69 -18.25 3.58
CA GLU A 443 -28.44 -19.70 3.48
C GLU A 443 -27.04 -20.00 2.93
N ALA A 444 -26.47 -21.15 3.29
CA ALA A 444 -25.14 -21.59 2.86
C ALA A 444 -24.97 -21.63 1.33
N SER A 445 -26.05 -21.81 0.58
CA SER A 445 -26.02 -21.76 -0.89
C SER A 445 -25.60 -20.41 -1.46
N ALA A 446 -25.68 -19.33 -0.66
CA ALA A 446 -25.29 -17.98 -1.07
C ALA A 446 -23.80 -17.67 -0.77
N ASP A 447 -23.06 -18.60 -0.15
CA ASP A 447 -21.65 -18.39 0.16
C ASP A 447 -20.77 -18.43 -1.09
N THR A 448 -21.15 -19.24 -2.09
CA THR A 448 -20.34 -19.45 -3.29
C THR A 448 -20.09 -18.16 -4.05
N GLY A 449 -21.12 -17.35 -4.33
CA GLY A 449 -20.96 -16.07 -5.00
C GLY A 449 -20.14 -15.06 -4.19
N LEU A 450 -20.37 -14.99 -2.87
CA LEU A 450 -19.60 -14.14 -1.96
C LEU A 450 -18.12 -14.51 -1.93
N LEU A 451 -17.82 -15.81 -1.78
CA LEU A 451 -16.46 -16.33 -1.79
C LEU A 451 -15.80 -16.14 -3.16
N LEU A 452 -16.51 -16.38 -4.27
CA LEU A 452 -15.97 -16.18 -5.61
C LEU A 452 -15.58 -14.72 -5.82
N ARG A 453 -16.44 -13.77 -5.46
CA ARG A 453 -16.12 -12.34 -5.55
C ARG A 453 -14.89 -11.99 -4.69
N GLY A 454 -14.85 -12.46 -3.45
CA GLY A 454 -13.69 -12.26 -2.58
C GLY A 454 -12.40 -12.89 -3.12
N ALA A 455 -12.48 -14.04 -3.81
CA ALA A 455 -11.32 -14.67 -4.42
C ALA A 455 -10.82 -13.89 -5.66
N LEU A 456 -11.73 -13.33 -6.48
CA LEU A 456 -11.37 -12.47 -7.61
C LEU A 456 -10.66 -11.17 -7.17
N GLU A 457 -10.96 -10.68 -5.98
CA GLU A 457 -10.31 -9.50 -5.40
C GLU A 457 -8.99 -9.87 -4.71
N ARG A 458 -9.01 -10.88 -3.82
CA ARG A 458 -7.91 -11.15 -2.88
C ARG A 458 -6.93 -12.19 -3.38
N LEU A 459 -7.44 -13.31 -3.90
CA LEU A 459 -6.60 -14.41 -4.38
C LEU A 459 -5.97 -14.09 -5.73
N ALA A 460 -6.72 -13.44 -6.63
CA ALA A 460 -6.22 -13.05 -7.94
C ALA A 460 -5.10 -12.00 -7.88
N PHE A 461 -5.09 -11.20 -6.82
CA PHE A 461 -4.06 -10.20 -6.53
C PHE A 461 -2.70 -10.82 -6.21
N LEU A 462 -2.65 -11.89 -5.41
CA LEU A 462 -1.41 -12.45 -4.87
C LEU A 462 -0.28 -12.64 -5.88
N PRO A 463 -0.48 -13.29 -7.05
CA PRO A 463 0.61 -13.47 -7.99
C PRO A 463 1.09 -12.13 -8.58
N PHE A 464 0.23 -11.11 -8.70
CA PHE A 464 0.64 -9.75 -9.06
C PHE A 464 1.42 -9.06 -7.93
N GLY A 465 0.92 -9.14 -6.69
CA GLY A 465 1.58 -8.63 -5.50
C GLY A 465 3.00 -9.17 -5.32
N LEU A 466 3.20 -10.44 -5.68
CA LEU A 466 4.49 -11.12 -5.66
C LEU A 466 5.42 -10.62 -6.78
N LEU A 467 4.95 -10.60 -8.02
CA LEU A 467 5.82 -10.44 -9.19
C LEU A 467 6.43 -9.03 -9.30
N VAL A 468 5.73 -7.99 -8.84
CA VAL A 468 6.16 -6.59 -8.99
C VAL A 468 7.53 -6.36 -8.35
N ASP A 469 7.66 -6.73 -7.08
CA ASP A 469 8.92 -6.55 -6.37
C ASP A 469 9.94 -7.64 -6.71
N GLN A 470 9.52 -8.87 -7.05
CA GLN A 470 10.46 -9.85 -7.61
C GLN A 470 11.15 -9.31 -8.87
N TRP A 471 10.41 -8.64 -9.77
CA TRP A 471 11.00 -7.98 -10.94
C TRP A 471 11.95 -6.85 -10.52
N ARG A 472 11.53 -5.96 -9.62
CA ARG A 472 12.37 -4.83 -9.16
C ARG A 472 13.64 -5.28 -8.46
N TRP A 473 13.58 -6.32 -7.64
CA TRP A 473 14.75 -6.90 -6.99
C TRP A 473 15.76 -7.45 -7.99
N GLN A 474 15.28 -8.10 -9.06
CA GLN A 474 16.13 -8.59 -10.13
C GLN A 474 16.73 -7.44 -10.97
N VAL A 475 16.01 -6.33 -11.12
CA VAL A 475 16.54 -5.09 -11.70
C VAL A 475 17.63 -4.48 -10.81
N PHE A 476 17.34 -4.25 -9.52
CA PHE A 476 18.31 -3.64 -8.59
C PHE A 476 19.57 -4.48 -8.41
N SER A 477 19.43 -5.80 -8.33
CA SER A 477 20.61 -6.70 -8.22
C SER A 477 21.41 -6.85 -9.51
N GLY A 478 20.92 -6.31 -10.64
CA GLY A 478 21.53 -6.44 -11.96
C GLY A 478 21.33 -7.80 -12.63
N GLN A 479 20.50 -8.69 -12.05
CA GLN A 479 20.14 -9.97 -12.65
C GLN A 479 19.39 -9.79 -13.99
N ILE A 480 18.59 -8.72 -14.12
CA ILE A 480 17.98 -8.30 -15.38
C ILE A 480 18.69 -7.04 -15.88
N ALA A 481 19.30 -7.13 -17.06
CA ALA A 481 19.86 -5.96 -17.75
C ALA A 481 18.75 -5.10 -18.37
N PRO A 482 18.97 -3.78 -18.59
CA PRO A 482 17.98 -2.88 -19.20
C PRO A 482 17.35 -3.35 -20.52
N ALA A 483 18.11 -4.11 -21.31
CA ALA A 483 17.66 -4.68 -22.58
C ALA A 483 16.70 -5.88 -22.45
N GLY A 484 16.41 -6.34 -21.22
CA GLY A 484 15.47 -7.43 -20.95
C GLY A 484 14.39 -7.07 -19.93
N TYR A 485 14.21 -5.78 -19.63
CA TYR A 485 13.25 -5.31 -18.63
C TYR A 485 11.82 -5.74 -18.96
N ASN A 486 11.40 -5.56 -20.21
CA ASN A 486 10.01 -5.80 -20.59
C ASN A 486 9.73 -7.30 -20.74
N GLN A 487 10.67 -8.05 -21.33
CA GLN A 487 10.57 -9.50 -21.43
C GLN A 487 10.48 -10.15 -20.05
N ALA A 488 11.37 -9.79 -19.12
CA ALA A 488 11.37 -10.36 -17.77
C ALA A 488 10.08 -10.03 -16.99
N TRP A 489 9.49 -8.85 -17.20
CA TRP A 489 8.19 -8.51 -16.62
C TRP A 489 7.09 -9.46 -17.11
N TRP A 490 7.03 -9.71 -18.42
CA TRP A 490 6.04 -10.62 -19.00
C TRP A 490 6.31 -12.09 -18.69
N ASP A 491 7.56 -12.50 -18.54
CA ASP A 491 7.91 -13.85 -18.08
C ASP A 491 7.42 -14.09 -16.65
N LEU A 492 7.56 -13.11 -15.75
CA LEU A 492 7.06 -13.22 -14.38
C LEU A 492 5.51 -13.17 -14.33
N LYS A 493 4.88 -12.31 -15.14
CA LYS A 493 3.42 -12.30 -15.35
C LYS A 493 2.90 -13.66 -15.81
N LEU A 494 3.54 -14.28 -16.79
CA LEU A 494 3.18 -15.61 -17.27
C LEU A 494 3.45 -16.68 -16.21
N LYS A 495 4.61 -16.65 -15.55
CA LYS A 495 5.00 -17.63 -14.52
C LYS A 495 4.03 -17.66 -13.34
N TYR A 496 3.68 -16.49 -12.79
CA TYR A 496 2.90 -16.42 -11.56
C TYR A 496 1.40 -16.24 -11.81
N GLN A 497 0.99 -15.34 -12.72
CA GLN A 497 -0.44 -15.08 -12.98
C GLN A 497 -1.02 -15.92 -14.11
N GLY A 498 -0.21 -16.48 -15.01
CA GLY A 498 -0.75 -17.11 -16.22
C GLY A 498 -1.52 -16.12 -17.08
N VAL A 499 -1.00 -14.89 -17.18
CA VAL A 499 -1.55 -13.80 -17.97
C VAL A 499 -0.57 -13.44 -19.09
N ALA A 500 -1.09 -13.15 -20.28
CA ALA A 500 -0.31 -12.75 -21.44
C ALA A 500 -0.81 -11.42 -22.01
N PRO A 501 0.06 -10.63 -22.66
CA PRO A 501 -0.35 -9.39 -23.30
C PRO A 501 -1.24 -9.67 -24.53
N PRO A 502 -2.16 -8.75 -24.90
CA PRO A 502 -2.99 -8.89 -26.10
C PRO A 502 -2.23 -8.86 -27.42
N SER A 503 -0.99 -8.38 -27.40
CA SER A 503 -0.06 -8.26 -28.53
C SER A 503 1.37 -8.51 -28.07
N SER A 504 2.29 -8.75 -29.00
CA SER A 504 3.71 -8.82 -28.69
C SER A 504 4.19 -7.51 -28.05
N ARG A 505 4.89 -7.61 -26.91
CA ARG A 505 5.43 -6.47 -26.16
C ARG A 505 6.96 -6.54 -26.15
N GLY A 506 7.60 -5.99 -27.18
CA GLY A 506 9.06 -5.95 -27.27
C GLY A 506 9.71 -4.97 -26.29
N GLU A 507 11.02 -4.77 -26.43
CA GLU A 507 11.83 -3.92 -25.56
C GLU A 507 11.74 -2.42 -25.92
N GLU A 508 10.99 -2.06 -26.95
CA GLU A 508 10.50 -0.70 -27.18
C GLU A 508 9.51 -0.23 -26.10
N PHE A 509 8.91 -1.18 -25.36
CA PHE A 509 7.99 -0.89 -24.26
C PHE A 509 8.68 -0.91 -22.89
N PHE A 510 7.95 -0.40 -21.90
CA PHE A 510 8.32 -0.44 -20.48
C PHE A 510 7.07 -0.65 -19.61
N ASP A 511 6.49 -1.85 -19.70
CA ASP A 511 5.16 -2.15 -19.13
C ASP A 511 5.13 -2.12 -17.61
N ALA A 512 6.24 -2.48 -16.96
CA ALA A 512 6.39 -2.31 -15.51
C ALA A 512 6.18 -0.85 -15.09
N GLY A 513 6.68 0.12 -15.88
CA GLY A 513 6.51 1.55 -15.60
C GLY A 513 5.07 2.05 -15.74
N ALA A 514 4.17 1.28 -16.36
CA ALA A 514 2.76 1.62 -16.47
C ALA A 514 1.95 1.30 -15.20
N LYS A 515 2.61 0.84 -14.11
CA LYS A 515 2.04 0.63 -12.77
C LYS A 515 2.66 1.62 -11.78
N TYR A 516 1.86 2.50 -11.16
CA TYR A 516 2.27 3.63 -10.31
C TYR A 516 3.44 3.36 -9.35
N HIS A 517 3.37 2.26 -8.59
CA HIS A 517 4.37 1.93 -7.57
C HIS A 517 5.80 1.75 -8.12
N VAL A 518 5.95 1.45 -9.42
CA VAL A 518 7.25 1.33 -10.08
C VAL A 518 7.92 2.71 -10.25
N PRO A 519 7.36 3.68 -11.02
CA PRO A 519 7.95 5.02 -11.15
C PRO A 519 7.95 5.82 -9.84
N ALA A 520 6.98 5.61 -8.94
CA ALA A 520 6.93 6.26 -7.62
C ALA A 520 7.84 5.60 -6.56
N ASN A 521 8.63 4.59 -6.96
CA ASN A 521 9.54 3.85 -6.10
C ASN A 521 8.94 3.33 -4.76
N THR A 522 7.69 2.89 -4.76
CA THR A 522 7.00 2.42 -3.55
C THR A 522 7.10 0.89 -3.44
N PRO A 523 7.64 0.30 -2.37
CA PRO A 523 7.69 -1.16 -2.19
C PRO A 523 6.31 -1.80 -2.25
N TYR A 524 6.19 -2.93 -2.94
CA TYR A 524 4.93 -3.61 -3.26
C TYR A 524 4.69 -4.89 -2.46
N THR A 525 5.75 -5.54 -1.95
CA THR A 525 5.65 -6.80 -1.17
C THR A 525 4.71 -6.70 0.04
N ARG A 526 4.59 -5.51 0.65
CA ARG A 526 3.66 -5.23 1.75
C ARG A 526 2.25 -5.74 1.51
N TYR A 527 1.73 -5.55 0.29
CA TYR A 527 0.35 -5.93 -0.06
C TYR A 527 0.20 -7.45 -0.21
N PHE A 528 1.24 -8.15 -0.70
CA PHE A 528 1.26 -9.61 -0.75
C PHE A 528 1.23 -10.21 0.66
N LEU A 529 2.07 -9.67 1.56
CA LEU A 529 2.12 -10.10 2.95
C LEU A 529 0.80 -9.81 3.68
N ALA A 530 0.24 -8.61 3.48
CA ALA A 530 -1.03 -8.21 4.08
C ALA A 530 -2.16 -9.17 3.73
N GLN A 531 -2.24 -9.59 2.45
CA GLN A 531 -3.23 -10.56 1.99
C GLN A 531 -3.07 -11.96 2.59
N ILE A 532 -1.88 -12.35 3.04
CA ILE A 532 -1.67 -13.64 3.69
C ILE A 532 -1.92 -13.54 5.18
N LEU A 533 -1.30 -12.54 5.82
CA LEU A 533 -1.34 -12.34 7.25
C LEU A 533 -2.77 -12.10 7.75
N GLN A 534 -3.61 -11.37 7.02
CA GLN A 534 -5.00 -11.13 7.44
C GLN A 534 -5.79 -12.43 7.63
N PHE A 535 -5.61 -13.45 6.79
CA PHE A 535 -6.28 -14.75 6.98
C PHE A 535 -5.63 -15.55 8.11
N GLN A 536 -4.30 -15.50 8.25
CA GLN A 536 -3.61 -16.17 9.35
C GLN A 536 -4.05 -15.59 10.71
N PHE A 537 -4.18 -14.27 10.79
CA PHE A 537 -4.71 -13.55 11.95
C PHE A 537 -6.16 -13.94 12.20
N HIS A 538 -7.01 -13.88 11.17
CA HIS A 538 -8.43 -14.24 11.26
C HIS A 538 -8.61 -15.67 11.77
N ARG A 539 -7.88 -16.65 11.23
CA ARG A 539 -7.93 -18.04 11.67
C ARG A 539 -7.55 -18.20 13.15
N ALA A 540 -6.47 -17.56 13.57
CA ALA A 540 -6.03 -17.63 14.97
C ALA A 540 -7.04 -16.98 15.93
N LEU A 541 -7.61 -15.84 15.55
CA LEU A 541 -8.59 -15.10 16.35
C LEU A 541 -9.95 -15.80 16.35
N ALA A 542 -10.38 -16.39 15.24
CA ALA A 542 -11.59 -17.22 15.16
C ALA A 542 -11.48 -18.45 16.07
N LYS A 543 -10.32 -19.12 16.07
CA LYS A 543 -10.02 -20.23 17.00
C LYS A 543 -10.05 -19.76 18.46
N THR A 544 -9.42 -18.62 18.75
CA THR A 544 -9.46 -18.01 20.10
C THR A 544 -10.90 -17.67 20.52
N SER A 545 -11.73 -17.28 19.56
CA SER A 545 -13.12 -16.94 19.79
C SER A 545 -14.04 -18.14 19.98
N GLY A 546 -13.52 -19.37 19.81
CA GLY A 546 -14.31 -20.59 19.87
C GLY A 546 -15.27 -20.77 18.70
N CYS A 547 -14.98 -20.16 17.54
CA CYS A 547 -15.83 -20.28 16.36
C CYS A 547 -15.88 -21.74 15.87
N THR A 548 -17.09 -22.26 15.64
CA THR A 548 -17.33 -23.63 15.15
C THR A 548 -17.91 -23.68 13.73
N THR A 549 -18.20 -22.51 13.13
CA THR A 549 -18.66 -22.40 11.74
C THR A 549 -17.46 -22.42 10.78
N PRO A 550 -17.68 -22.60 9.47
CA PRO A 550 -16.62 -22.41 8.48
C PRO A 550 -15.93 -21.04 8.65
N LEU A 551 -14.63 -20.97 8.42
CA LEU A 551 -13.81 -19.80 8.73
C LEU A 551 -14.33 -18.49 8.10
N HIS A 552 -14.91 -18.56 6.89
CA HIS A 552 -15.51 -17.41 6.19
C HIS A 552 -16.82 -16.90 6.78
N ARG A 553 -17.42 -17.64 7.73
CA ARG A 553 -18.60 -17.23 8.48
C ARG A 553 -18.26 -16.76 9.90
N CYS A 554 -17.02 -16.94 10.35
CA CYS A 554 -16.60 -16.53 11.69
C CYS A 554 -16.50 -15.00 11.80
N SER A 555 -17.05 -14.45 12.89
CA SER A 555 -16.77 -13.09 13.33
C SER A 555 -16.15 -13.13 14.72
N ILE A 556 -15.16 -12.28 14.96
CA ILE A 556 -14.53 -12.14 16.28
C ILE A 556 -15.26 -11.12 17.18
N TYR A 557 -16.32 -10.47 16.67
CA TYR A 557 -17.09 -9.46 17.38
C TYR A 557 -17.53 -9.93 18.78
N GLY A 558 -17.36 -9.08 19.79
CA GLY A 558 -17.70 -9.39 21.17
C GLY A 558 -16.71 -10.28 21.92
N ASN A 559 -15.62 -10.73 21.28
CA ASN A 559 -14.66 -11.62 21.90
C ASN A 559 -13.44 -10.88 22.51
N LYS A 560 -13.48 -10.69 23.83
CA LYS A 560 -12.40 -10.01 24.56
C LYS A 560 -11.07 -10.76 24.58
N GLU A 561 -11.08 -12.09 24.44
CA GLU A 561 -9.84 -12.87 24.44
C GLU A 561 -9.10 -12.74 23.09
N ALA A 562 -9.84 -12.71 21.98
CA ALA A 562 -9.32 -12.34 20.68
C ALA A 562 -8.73 -10.92 20.71
N GLY A 563 -9.44 -9.97 21.32
CA GLY A 563 -8.94 -8.60 21.51
C GLY A 563 -7.65 -8.51 22.31
N LYS A 564 -7.50 -9.26 23.41
CA LYS A 564 -6.24 -9.30 24.18
C LYS A 564 -5.05 -9.78 23.35
N ARG A 565 -5.22 -10.82 22.52
CA ARG A 565 -4.15 -11.31 21.62
C ARG A 565 -3.77 -10.27 20.59
N MET A 566 -4.77 -9.59 20.03
CA MET A 566 -4.57 -8.50 19.07
C MET A 566 -3.80 -7.34 19.72
N GLN A 567 -4.22 -6.88 20.89
CA GLN A 567 -3.55 -5.85 21.66
C GLN A 567 -2.09 -6.24 22.00
N ALA A 568 -1.85 -7.47 22.47
CA ALA A 568 -0.51 -7.93 22.82
C ALA A 568 0.46 -7.94 21.63
N MET A 569 -0.02 -8.26 20.43
CA MET A 569 0.78 -8.13 19.20
C MET A 569 1.04 -6.66 18.86
N MET A 570 0.02 -5.80 18.95
CA MET A 570 0.11 -4.39 18.58
C MET A 570 1.04 -3.59 19.49
N GLU A 571 1.04 -3.87 20.79
CA GLU A 571 1.89 -3.20 21.80
C GLU A 571 3.39 -3.43 21.58
N LEU A 572 3.77 -4.51 20.87
CA LEU A 572 5.17 -4.76 20.53
C LEU A 572 5.71 -3.74 19.53
N GLY A 573 4.85 -3.17 18.69
CA GLY A 573 5.25 -2.32 17.56
C GLY A 573 6.40 -2.94 16.77
N ALA A 574 7.41 -2.12 16.46
CA ALA A 574 8.65 -2.57 15.83
C ALA A 574 9.75 -2.92 16.84
N SER A 575 9.47 -2.95 18.15
CA SER A 575 10.50 -3.15 19.19
C SER A 575 11.09 -4.57 19.23
N ARG A 576 10.41 -5.53 18.60
CA ARG A 576 10.86 -6.92 18.45
C ARG A 576 10.84 -7.34 16.98
N PRO A 577 11.57 -8.40 16.60
CA PRO A 577 11.45 -9.01 15.28
C PRO A 577 10.01 -9.46 15.01
N TRP A 578 9.56 -9.35 13.76
CA TRP A 578 8.16 -9.66 13.42
C TRP A 578 7.67 -11.08 13.77
N PRO A 579 8.52 -12.14 13.81
CA PRO A 579 8.06 -13.46 14.25
C PRO A 579 7.53 -13.48 15.68
N ASP A 580 8.04 -12.62 16.56
CA ASP A 580 7.58 -12.50 17.94
C ASP A 580 6.18 -11.87 17.99
N ALA A 581 5.93 -10.86 17.15
CA ALA A 581 4.61 -10.26 16.98
C ALA A 581 3.60 -11.25 16.39
N LEU A 582 4.01 -12.05 15.41
CA LEU A 582 3.16 -13.12 14.86
C LEU A 582 2.78 -14.14 15.94
N GLU A 583 3.74 -14.53 16.77
CA GLU A 583 3.54 -15.53 17.82
C GLU A 583 2.62 -15.02 18.93
N ALA A 584 2.74 -13.75 19.33
CA ALA A 584 1.85 -13.12 20.30
C ALA A 584 0.38 -13.21 19.88
N LEU A 585 0.09 -13.04 18.59
CA LEU A 585 -1.26 -13.13 18.05
C LEU A 585 -1.70 -14.57 17.79
N THR A 586 -0.88 -15.31 17.06
CA THR A 586 -1.27 -16.57 16.41
C THR A 586 -0.77 -17.83 17.12
N GLY A 587 0.22 -17.69 18.00
CA GLY A 587 0.99 -18.81 18.55
C GLY A 587 1.94 -19.47 17.55
N GLN A 588 2.16 -18.86 16.38
CA GLN A 588 3.05 -19.35 15.33
C GLN A 588 4.12 -18.30 15.02
N ARG A 589 5.34 -18.76 14.68
CA ARG A 589 6.47 -17.87 14.33
C ARG A 589 6.71 -17.73 12.82
N GLN A 590 5.93 -18.43 12.00
CA GLN A 590 6.11 -18.45 10.55
C GLN A 590 4.81 -18.03 9.84
N MET A 591 4.94 -17.23 8.78
CA MET A 591 3.81 -16.89 7.93
C MET A 591 3.25 -18.13 7.24
N ASP A 592 1.92 -18.24 7.20
CA ASP A 592 1.23 -19.42 6.69
C ASP A 592 0.00 -19.04 5.86
N ALA A 593 0.09 -19.25 4.56
CA ALA A 593 -0.98 -18.96 3.61
C ALA A 593 -2.07 -20.04 3.60
N SER A 594 -1.90 -21.16 4.31
CA SER A 594 -2.94 -22.20 4.41
C SER A 594 -4.23 -21.69 5.05
N ALA A 595 -4.18 -20.62 5.85
CA ALA A 595 -5.36 -19.99 6.44
C ALA A 595 -6.31 -19.42 5.37
N MET A 596 -5.75 -18.83 4.31
CA MET A 596 -6.54 -18.35 3.17
C MET A 596 -7.10 -19.53 2.36
N ALA A 597 -6.33 -20.61 2.19
CA ALA A 597 -6.83 -21.83 1.55
C ALA A 597 -8.01 -22.44 2.31
N GLU A 598 -7.96 -22.45 3.64
CA GLU A 598 -9.03 -22.89 4.53
C GLU A 598 -10.27 -22.01 4.42
N TYR A 599 -10.09 -20.67 4.41
CA TYR A 599 -11.18 -19.71 4.23
C TYR A 599 -11.96 -19.94 2.92
N PHE A 600 -11.24 -20.20 1.82
CA PHE A 600 -11.83 -20.43 0.50
C PHE A 600 -12.07 -21.92 0.17
N GLU A 601 -11.95 -22.83 1.14
CA GLU A 601 -12.10 -24.27 0.91
C GLU A 601 -13.46 -24.64 0.27
N PRO A 602 -14.62 -24.07 0.69
CA PRO A 602 -15.90 -24.34 0.03
C PRO A 602 -15.91 -23.90 -1.44
N LEU A 603 -15.34 -22.73 -1.73
CA LEU A 603 -15.21 -22.23 -3.10
C LEU A 603 -14.31 -23.15 -3.92
N LYS A 604 -13.20 -23.62 -3.36
CA LYS A 604 -12.28 -24.52 -4.04
C LYS A 604 -13.00 -25.78 -4.52
N LYS A 605 -13.76 -26.42 -3.63
CA LYS A 605 -14.54 -27.62 -3.94
C LYS A 605 -15.49 -27.36 -5.11
N TRP A 606 -16.21 -26.23 -5.05
CA TRP A 606 -17.12 -25.82 -6.12
C TRP A 606 -16.38 -25.56 -7.45
N LEU A 607 -15.27 -24.83 -7.44
CA LEU A 607 -14.46 -24.55 -8.63
C LEU A 607 -13.93 -25.84 -9.27
N ASP A 608 -13.44 -26.79 -8.47
CA ASP A 608 -12.95 -28.08 -8.95
C ASP A 608 -14.07 -28.90 -9.62
N GLU A 609 -15.30 -28.81 -9.13
CA GLU A 609 -16.48 -29.40 -9.77
C GLU A 609 -16.82 -28.74 -11.11
N GLN A 610 -16.82 -27.40 -11.16
CA GLN A 610 -17.06 -26.66 -12.41
C GLN A 610 -15.97 -26.92 -13.46
N ASN A 611 -14.74 -27.16 -13.01
CA ASN A 611 -13.58 -27.39 -13.87
C ASN A 611 -13.44 -28.84 -14.35
N ARG A 612 -14.36 -29.75 -14.03
CA ARG A 612 -14.28 -31.15 -14.47
C ARG A 612 -14.17 -31.24 -16.01
N GLY A 613 -13.15 -31.95 -16.48
CA GLY A 613 -12.86 -32.11 -17.91
C GLY A 613 -12.18 -30.90 -18.56
N LYS A 614 -11.85 -29.84 -17.81
CA LYS A 614 -11.05 -28.70 -18.29
C LYS A 614 -9.58 -28.90 -17.94
N LYS A 615 -8.67 -28.50 -18.84
CA LYS A 615 -7.24 -28.49 -18.55
C LYS A 615 -6.94 -27.36 -17.57
N THR A 616 -6.31 -27.69 -16.45
CA THR A 616 -5.86 -26.72 -15.44
C THR A 616 -4.47 -26.18 -15.79
N GLY A 617 -4.21 -24.91 -15.46
CA GLY A 617 -2.97 -24.21 -15.84
C GLY A 617 -3.01 -23.72 -17.29
N TRP A 618 -1.90 -23.17 -17.76
CA TRP A 618 -1.76 -22.52 -19.08
C TRP A 618 -0.59 -23.07 -19.87
#